data_AF-A0A8S0R9C3-F1
#
_entry.id   AF-A0A8S0R9C3-F1
#
_cell.length_a   1.000
_cell.length_b   1.000
_cell.length_c   1.000
_cell.angle_alpha   90.00
_cell.angle_beta   90.00
_cell.angle_gamma   90.00
#
_symmetry.space_group_name_H-M   'P 1'
#
loop_
_entity.id
_entity.type
_entity.pdbx_description
1 polymer ?
#
loop_
_entity_poly.entity_id
_entity_poly.type
_entity_poly.pdbx_seq_one_letter_code
_entity_poly.pdbx_strand_id
1 'polypeptide(L)'
;MAEVILHVYDVTNNNSGYENLNFALVQLNNVCKQAIPIGGVFHTAVQVYGDEEWGYGQCDEGSGVYSCPARKNLMYTYRESIVLGRTNCSAAKVSQILKELSQEWLGNKYDLLAKNCNNFCNELLQRCEPFSTYPRTYDFIHVAAIESLIKDPISGKSRCNLVDLMVEIDRILRPEGTVLVRDSPEGIDKVERIARAIRWKTSIHEKEPGSHGMEQILVATKTFWKLPSSN
;
A
#
# COMPACT_ATOMS: atom_id res chain seq x y z
N MET A 1 -5.65 19.34 -8.87
CA MET A 1 -4.92 18.06 -8.78
C MET A 1 -3.45 18.34 -8.55
N ALA A 2 -2.83 17.66 -7.60
CA ALA A 2 -1.39 17.75 -7.33
C ALA A 2 -0.76 16.36 -7.38
N GLU A 3 0.50 16.28 -7.82
CA GLU A 3 1.27 15.04 -7.81
C GLU A 3 1.70 14.71 -6.39
N VAL A 4 1.60 13.44 -6.02
CA VAL A 4 2.07 12.95 -4.73
C VAL A 4 3.27 12.06 -4.94
N ILE A 5 4.36 12.40 -4.25
CA ILE A 5 5.68 11.82 -4.46
C ILE A 5 6.14 11.21 -3.13
N LEU A 6 6.60 9.98 -3.18
CA LEU A 6 7.28 9.31 -2.07
C LEU A 6 8.78 9.45 -2.26
N HIS A 7 9.47 10.01 -1.28
CA HIS A 7 10.92 10.02 -1.23
C HIS A 7 11.40 8.85 -0.39
N VAL A 8 12.35 8.08 -0.93
CA VAL A 8 12.94 6.91 -0.28
C VAL A 8 14.38 7.23 0.07
N TYR A 9 14.76 6.87 1.29
CA TYR A 9 16.09 7.10 1.84
C TYR A 9 16.68 5.82 2.42
N ASP A 10 17.97 5.61 2.20
CA ASP A 10 18.74 4.53 2.83
C ASP A 10 19.09 4.90 4.27
N VAL A 11 18.87 3.96 5.20
CA VAL A 11 19.18 4.12 6.64
C VAL A 11 20.63 3.71 6.96
N THR A 12 21.48 3.51 5.95
CA THR A 12 22.87 3.08 6.16
C THR A 12 23.70 4.19 6.77
N ASN A 13 24.21 3.87 7.95
CA ASN A 13 24.92 4.78 8.81
C ASN A 13 26.42 4.68 8.59
N ASN A 14 27.10 5.81 8.43
CA ASN A 14 28.52 5.91 8.73
C ASN A 14 28.84 7.00 9.76
N ASN A 15 27.85 7.69 10.37
CA ASN A 15 28.17 8.81 11.28
C ASN A 15 27.10 9.20 12.33
N SER A 16 25.97 8.51 12.48
CA SER A 16 24.96 8.85 13.50
C SER A 16 25.23 8.04 14.79
N GLY A 17 25.49 8.76 15.89
CA GLY A 17 25.86 8.26 17.21
C GLY A 17 24.77 7.47 17.96
N TYR A 18 24.05 6.59 17.27
CA TYR A 18 23.04 5.69 17.81
C TYR A 18 23.48 4.23 17.60
N GLU A 19 24.49 3.78 18.36
CA GLU A 19 25.09 2.45 18.22
C GLU A 19 24.10 1.28 18.40
N ASN A 20 23.10 1.44 19.28
CA ASN A 20 22.07 0.42 19.52
C ASN A 20 21.05 0.30 18.37
N LEU A 21 20.76 1.41 17.68
CA LEU A 21 19.85 1.44 16.54
C LEU A 21 20.51 0.77 15.31
N ASN A 22 21.82 0.98 15.15
CA ASN A 22 22.61 0.32 14.12
C ASN A 22 22.56 -1.20 14.23
N PHE A 23 22.63 -1.77 15.44
CA PHE A 23 22.61 -3.22 15.61
C PHE A 23 21.27 -3.84 15.19
N ALA A 24 20.14 -3.27 15.64
CA ALA A 24 18.81 -3.74 15.25
C ALA A 24 18.53 -3.55 13.75
N LEU A 25 18.97 -2.43 13.17
CA LEU A 25 18.84 -2.15 11.75
C LEU A 25 19.74 -3.04 10.88
N VAL A 26 20.94 -3.40 11.35
CA VAL A 26 21.84 -4.34 10.66
C VAL A 26 21.28 -5.76 10.73
N GLN A 27 20.73 -6.18 11.88
CA GLN A 27 20.05 -7.47 12.04
C GLN A 27 18.82 -7.57 11.12
N LEU A 28 17.95 -6.55 11.13
CA LEU A 28 16.77 -6.49 10.27
C LEU A 28 17.14 -6.40 8.79
N ASN A 29 18.16 -5.62 8.42
CA ASN A 29 18.66 -5.60 7.04
C ASN A 29 19.22 -6.95 6.61
N ASN A 30 19.90 -7.69 7.49
CA ASN A 30 20.40 -9.03 7.17
C ASN A 30 19.24 -10.03 6.99
N VAL A 31 18.21 -9.96 7.82
CA VAL A 31 17.00 -10.79 7.69
C VAL A 31 16.22 -10.45 6.43
N CYS A 32 15.95 -9.17 6.16
CA CYS A 32 15.22 -8.74 4.96
C CYS A 32 15.99 -9.03 3.67
N LYS A 33 17.32 -8.83 3.63
CA LYS A 33 18.17 -9.18 2.49
C LYS A 33 18.24 -10.68 2.23
N GLN A 34 18.17 -11.52 3.27
CA GLN A 34 18.22 -12.98 3.13
C GLN A 34 16.86 -13.59 2.77
N ALA A 35 15.75 -12.98 3.20
CA ALA A 35 14.41 -13.50 2.97
C ALA A 35 13.79 -13.05 1.65
N ILE A 36 14.13 -11.85 1.14
CA ILE A 36 13.51 -11.27 -0.06
C ILE A 36 14.59 -10.54 -0.89
N PRO A 37 14.88 -10.95 -2.14
CA PRO A 37 15.94 -10.35 -2.97
C PRO A 37 15.71 -8.87 -3.38
N ILE A 38 14.68 -8.20 -2.85
CA ILE A 38 14.09 -6.98 -3.44
C ILE A 38 14.03 -5.78 -2.47
N GLY A 39 14.48 -5.84 -1.21
CA GLY A 39 14.47 -4.63 -0.36
C GLY A 39 15.02 -4.72 1.06
N GLY A 40 15.53 -3.58 1.57
CA GLY A 40 16.03 -3.38 2.95
C GLY A 40 15.15 -2.45 3.79
N VAL A 41 15.65 -2.01 4.96
CA VAL A 41 14.99 -1.02 5.82
C VAL A 41 15.23 0.38 5.26
N PHE A 42 14.15 1.05 4.85
CA PHE A 42 14.18 2.41 4.29
C PHE A 42 13.39 3.38 5.16
N HIS A 43 13.84 4.64 5.13
CA HIS A 43 13.05 5.77 5.61
C HIS A 43 12.26 6.35 4.43
N THR A 44 11.03 6.76 4.67
CA THR A 44 10.18 7.40 3.66
C THR A 44 9.57 8.71 4.15
N ALA A 45 9.36 9.63 3.21
CA ALA A 45 8.67 10.89 3.41
C ALA A 45 7.78 11.21 2.19
N VAL A 46 6.68 11.93 2.41
CA VAL A 46 5.68 12.23 1.36
C VAL A 46 5.68 13.71 1.03
N GLN A 47 5.79 14.03 -0.26
CA GLN A 47 5.58 15.37 -0.81
C GLN A 47 4.24 15.40 -1.55
N VAL A 48 3.42 16.44 -1.30
CA VAL A 48 2.11 16.64 -1.94
C VAL A 48 2.02 18.00 -2.61
N TYR A 49 2.38 19.06 -1.88
CA TYR A 49 2.34 20.45 -2.34
C TYR A 49 3.62 21.17 -1.96
N GLY A 50 4.06 22.08 -2.83
CA GLY A 50 5.29 22.86 -2.61
C GLY A 50 6.54 21.99 -2.62
N ASP A 51 7.62 22.52 -2.05
CA ASP A 51 8.94 21.88 -1.97
C ASP A 51 9.20 21.21 -0.62
N GLU A 52 8.16 20.95 0.18
CA GLU A 52 8.27 20.29 1.47
C GLU A 52 7.83 18.82 1.40
N GLU A 53 8.61 17.96 2.04
CA GLU A 53 8.24 16.57 2.34
C GLU A 53 7.89 16.42 3.82
N TRP A 54 7.01 15.46 4.11
CA TRP A 54 6.49 15.19 5.45
C TRP A 54 6.84 13.78 5.88
N GLY A 55 7.36 13.66 7.09
CA GLY A 55 7.78 12.39 7.68
C GLY A 55 7.42 12.30 9.16
N TYR A 56 7.72 11.14 9.75
CA TYR A 56 7.52 10.89 11.17
C TYR A 56 8.80 10.30 11.79
N GLY A 57 9.17 10.82 12.95
CA GLY A 57 10.38 10.46 13.67
C GLY A 57 10.19 10.49 15.19
N GLN A 58 11.18 9.97 15.90
CA GLN A 58 11.20 9.97 17.36
C GLN A 58 11.62 11.35 17.89
N CYS A 59 10.89 11.85 18.88
CA CYS A 59 11.27 13.01 19.69
C CYS A 59 10.70 12.86 21.10
N ASP A 60 11.36 13.48 22.09
CA ASP A 60 11.03 13.28 23.51
C ASP A 60 9.70 13.95 23.90
N GLU A 61 9.40 15.09 23.30
CA GLU A 61 8.18 15.85 23.55
C GLU A 61 7.52 16.30 22.25
N GLY A 62 6.19 16.35 22.24
CA GLY A 62 5.39 16.86 21.13
C GLY A 62 5.16 15.88 19.98
N SER A 63 4.86 16.45 18.81
CA SER A 63 4.60 15.68 17.59
C SER A 63 5.88 15.12 17.02
N GLY A 64 5.85 13.85 16.61
CA GLY A 64 6.94 13.28 15.81
C GLY A 64 6.80 13.60 14.33
N VAL A 65 5.69 14.24 13.90
CA VAL A 65 5.49 14.66 12.52
C VAL A 65 6.36 15.88 12.25
N TYR A 66 7.16 15.82 11.20
CA TYR A 66 8.04 16.90 10.79
C TYR A 66 7.95 17.15 9.29
N SER A 67 8.41 18.34 8.88
CA SER A 67 8.65 18.66 7.48
C SER A 67 10.09 19.06 7.24
N CYS A 68 10.58 18.83 6.03
CA CYS A 68 11.84 19.40 5.56
C CYS A 68 11.76 19.63 4.04
N PRO A 69 12.72 20.36 3.45
CA PRO A 69 12.76 20.48 2.00
C PRO A 69 12.93 19.11 1.32
N ALA A 70 12.14 18.87 0.28
CA ALA A 70 12.11 17.59 -0.43
C ALA A 70 13.51 17.13 -0.85
N ARG A 71 13.83 15.85 -0.61
CA ARG A 71 15.13 15.22 -0.92
C ARG A 71 16.31 15.73 -0.10
N LYS A 72 16.08 16.58 0.91
CA LYS A 72 17.14 17.22 1.72
C LYS A 72 17.11 16.81 3.19
N ASN A 73 16.49 15.69 3.53
CA ASN A 73 16.56 15.17 4.89
C ASN A 73 18.00 14.82 5.26
N LEU A 74 18.60 15.58 6.17
CA LEU A 74 20.02 15.45 6.54
C LEU A 74 20.32 14.21 7.38
N MET A 75 19.29 13.53 7.91
CA MET A 75 19.46 12.35 8.76
C MET A 75 19.68 11.06 7.96
N TYR A 76 19.33 11.04 6.67
CA TYR A 76 19.36 9.85 5.84
C TYR A 76 20.01 10.11 4.47
N THR A 77 20.41 9.04 3.78
CA THR A 77 20.96 9.17 2.43
C THR A 77 19.83 9.07 1.41
N TYR A 78 19.61 10.12 0.63
CA TYR A 78 18.57 10.11 -0.41
C TYR A 78 18.88 9.05 -1.46
N ARG A 79 17.87 8.24 -1.79
CA ARG A 79 17.96 7.17 -2.77
C ARG A 79 17.21 7.53 -4.05
N GLU A 80 15.90 7.71 -3.94
CA GLU A 80 15.03 7.93 -5.11
C GLU A 80 13.70 8.60 -4.74
N SER A 81 12.98 9.04 -5.77
CA SER A 81 11.62 9.58 -5.65
C SER A 81 10.69 8.77 -6.54
N ILE A 82 9.56 8.37 -5.99
CA ILE A 82 8.54 7.58 -6.68
C ILE A 82 7.28 8.43 -6.77
N VAL A 83 6.84 8.74 -8.00
CA VAL A 83 5.54 9.40 -8.21
C VAL A 83 4.45 8.37 -7.95
N LEU A 84 3.68 8.57 -6.87
CA LEU A 84 2.64 7.63 -6.42
C LEU A 84 1.32 7.85 -7.15
N GLY A 85 1.04 9.06 -7.61
CA GLY A 85 -0.21 9.40 -8.27
C GLY A 85 -0.55 10.88 -8.13
N ARG A 86 -1.85 11.19 -8.23
CA ARG A 86 -2.37 12.55 -8.10
C ARG A 86 -3.52 12.58 -7.10
N THR A 87 -3.55 13.61 -6.26
CA THR A 87 -4.66 13.86 -5.33
C THR A 87 -5.55 15.01 -5.82
N ASN A 88 -6.84 14.90 -5.51
CA ASN A 88 -7.82 15.99 -5.64
C ASN A 88 -7.92 16.85 -4.37
N CYS A 89 -7.30 16.45 -3.25
CA CYS A 89 -7.26 17.26 -2.04
C CYS A 89 -6.62 18.61 -2.33
N SER A 90 -7.24 19.70 -1.90
CA SER A 90 -6.63 21.03 -1.96
C SER A 90 -5.47 21.14 -0.95
N ALA A 91 -4.56 22.09 -1.18
CA ALA A 91 -3.48 22.36 -0.23
C ALA A 91 -4.00 22.62 1.19
N ALA A 92 -5.10 23.37 1.34
CA ALA A 92 -5.73 23.61 2.63
C ALA A 92 -6.23 22.32 3.30
N LYS A 93 -6.79 21.38 2.53
CA LYS A 93 -7.22 20.07 3.06
C LYS A 93 -6.03 19.23 3.49
N VAL A 94 -4.93 19.24 2.72
CA VAL A 94 -3.69 18.52 3.08
C VAL A 94 -3.09 19.11 4.36
N SER A 95 -3.04 20.43 4.50
CA SER A 95 -2.58 21.08 5.74
C SER A 95 -3.45 20.71 6.94
N GLN A 96 -4.77 20.59 6.76
CA GLN A 96 -5.66 20.12 7.82
C GLN A 96 -5.36 18.67 8.21
N ILE A 97 -5.19 17.78 7.24
CA ILE A 97 -4.83 16.37 7.48
C ILE A 97 -3.53 16.27 8.27
N LEU A 98 -2.50 17.02 7.87
CA LEU A 98 -1.21 17.04 8.55
C LEU A 98 -1.32 17.56 9.99
N LYS A 99 -2.19 18.53 10.24
CA LYS A 99 -2.48 19.05 11.59
C LYS A 99 -3.17 18.01 12.47
N GLU A 100 -4.10 17.23 11.92
CA GLU A 100 -4.75 16.13 12.64
C GLU A 100 -3.74 15.02 12.95
N LEU A 101 -2.96 14.61 11.95
CA LEU A 101 -1.90 13.62 12.13
C LEU A 101 -0.84 14.06 13.15
N SER A 102 -0.46 15.34 13.18
CA SER A 102 0.53 15.80 14.15
C SER A 102 0.07 15.68 15.60
N GLN A 103 -1.24 15.71 15.85
CA GLN A 103 -1.83 15.47 17.18
C GLN A 103 -1.88 13.98 17.53
N GLU A 104 -2.09 13.11 16.55
CA GLU A 104 -2.20 11.65 16.73
C GLU A 104 -0.83 10.93 16.76
N TRP A 105 0.17 11.51 16.11
CA TRP A 105 1.51 10.95 15.90
C TRP A 105 2.55 11.67 16.77
N LEU A 106 2.49 11.41 18.07
CA LEU A 106 3.46 11.92 19.06
C LEU A 106 4.82 11.21 18.92
N GLY A 107 5.93 11.94 19.08
CA GLY A 107 7.27 11.38 18.86
C GLY A 107 7.66 10.30 19.86
N ASN A 108 7.18 10.41 21.10
CA ASN A 108 7.40 9.40 22.15
C ASN A 108 6.61 8.10 21.94
N LYS A 109 5.78 8.02 20.90
CA LYS A 109 5.06 6.81 20.46
C LYS A 109 5.72 6.14 19.26
N TYR A 110 6.88 6.62 18.81
CA TYR A 110 7.60 6.04 17.70
C TYR A 110 8.04 4.62 18.04
N ASP A 111 7.70 3.67 17.17
CA ASP A 111 8.10 2.27 17.27
C ASP A 111 8.67 1.80 15.93
N LEU A 112 9.85 1.20 15.96
CA LEU A 112 10.58 0.83 14.73
C LEU A 112 9.79 -0.12 13.82
N LEU A 113 8.91 -0.95 14.36
CA LEU A 113 8.21 -2.00 13.60
C LEU A 113 6.71 -1.70 13.45
N ALA A 114 6.06 -1.19 14.49
CA ALA A 114 4.62 -1.04 14.55
C ALA A 114 4.12 0.39 14.28
N LYS A 115 4.97 1.41 14.48
CA LYS A 115 4.59 2.82 14.33
C LYS A 115 5.78 3.67 13.94
N ASN A 116 6.22 3.53 12.69
CA ASN A 116 7.38 4.22 12.13
C ASN A 116 6.99 5.19 11.00
N CYS A 117 8.00 5.79 10.36
CA CYS A 117 7.82 6.68 9.21
C CYS A 117 6.99 6.09 8.05
N ASN A 118 7.11 4.80 7.77
CA ASN A 118 6.37 4.14 6.69
C ASN A 118 4.89 4.00 7.05
N ASN A 119 4.57 3.69 8.31
CA ASN A 119 3.18 3.68 8.78
C ASN A 119 2.55 5.08 8.68
N PHE A 120 3.30 6.12 9.08
CA PHE A 120 2.85 7.50 8.95
C PHE A 120 2.60 7.89 7.49
N CYS A 121 3.55 7.59 6.60
CA CYS A 121 3.40 7.87 5.17
C CYS A 121 2.17 7.16 4.62
N ASN A 122 1.94 5.90 4.99
CA ASN A 122 0.75 5.16 4.58
C ASN A 122 -0.55 5.84 5.06
N GLU A 123 -0.63 6.28 6.32
CA GLU A 123 -1.80 7.02 6.83
C GLU A 123 -2.02 8.35 6.10
N LEU A 124 -0.95 9.13 5.89
CA LEU A 124 -1.03 10.40 5.16
C LEU A 124 -1.53 10.17 3.72
N LEU A 125 -0.98 9.17 3.04
CA LEU A 125 -1.41 8.81 1.70
C LEU A 125 -2.87 8.33 1.72
N GLN A 126 -3.28 7.51 2.68
CA GLN A 126 -4.68 7.07 2.78
C GLN A 126 -5.65 8.25 2.94
N ARG A 127 -5.30 9.25 3.76
CA ARG A 127 -6.14 10.46 3.96
C ARG A 127 -6.09 11.43 2.77
N CYS A 128 -4.99 11.45 2.01
CA CYS A 128 -4.86 12.27 0.82
C CYS A 128 -5.42 11.59 -0.46
N GLU A 129 -5.75 10.31 -0.40
CA GLU A 129 -6.23 9.50 -1.53
C GLU A 129 -5.47 9.72 -2.86
N PRO A 130 -4.12 9.84 -2.87
CA PRO A 130 -3.38 10.00 -4.12
C PRO A 130 -3.39 8.72 -4.95
N PHE A 131 -3.63 7.60 -4.28
CA PHE A 131 -3.97 6.32 -4.85
C PHE A 131 -5.47 6.28 -5.13
N SER A 132 -5.92 7.00 -6.15
CA SER A 132 -6.96 6.39 -7.01
C SER A 132 -6.25 5.27 -7.77
N THR A 133 -5.90 4.20 -7.05
CA THR A 133 -5.05 3.05 -7.42
C THR A 133 -4.67 3.08 -8.90
N TYR A 134 -3.45 3.53 -9.24
CA TYR A 134 -3.13 3.86 -10.63
C TYR A 134 -3.40 2.65 -11.54
N PRO A 135 -4.02 2.81 -12.72
CA PRO A 135 -4.34 1.67 -13.55
C PRO A 135 -3.09 0.84 -13.86
N ARG A 136 -3.20 -0.49 -13.77
CA ARG A 136 -2.10 -1.42 -14.10
C ARG A 136 -0.85 -1.26 -13.20
N THR A 137 -1.03 -1.19 -11.89
CA THR A 137 0.08 -1.14 -10.93
C THR A 137 0.48 -2.52 -10.43
N TYR A 138 -0.47 -3.43 -10.21
CA TYR A 138 -0.21 -4.70 -9.54
C TYR A 138 -0.10 -5.87 -10.53
N ASP A 139 0.86 -6.76 -10.29
CA ASP A 139 0.98 -8.04 -10.99
C ASP A 139 0.23 -9.18 -10.26
N PHE A 140 0.03 -9.05 -8.95
CA PHE A 140 -0.66 -10.05 -8.13
C PHE A 140 -1.52 -9.39 -7.05
N ILE A 141 -2.73 -9.90 -6.85
CA ILE A 141 -3.65 -9.47 -5.78
C ILE A 141 -4.17 -10.71 -5.08
N HIS A 142 -4.08 -10.74 -3.75
CA HIS A 142 -4.67 -11.80 -2.94
C HIS A 142 -5.87 -11.26 -2.18
N VAL A 143 -6.99 -11.97 -2.25
CA VAL A 143 -8.24 -11.64 -1.57
C VAL A 143 -8.68 -12.83 -0.74
N ALA A 144 -8.99 -12.60 0.53
CA ALA A 144 -9.58 -13.59 1.42
C ALA A 144 -10.90 -13.05 1.97
N ALA A 145 -11.96 -13.88 1.93
CA ALA A 145 -13.31 -13.52 2.39
C ALA A 145 -13.84 -12.21 1.75
N ILE A 146 -13.97 -12.19 0.42
CA ILE A 146 -14.38 -11.01 -0.36
C ILE A 146 -15.76 -10.49 0.06
N GLU A 147 -16.67 -11.38 0.45
CA GLU A 147 -18.00 -10.97 0.93
C GLU A 147 -17.94 -10.16 2.24
N SER A 148 -16.96 -10.45 3.09
CA SER A 148 -16.74 -9.70 4.33
C SER A 148 -16.16 -8.32 4.04
N LEU A 149 -15.36 -8.17 2.97
CA LEU A 149 -14.78 -6.88 2.59
C LEU A 149 -15.83 -5.87 2.09
N ILE A 150 -16.87 -6.37 1.41
CA ILE A 150 -17.94 -5.52 0.86
C ILE A 150 -19.05 -5.19 1.87
N LYS A 151 -18.94 -5.66 3.11
CA LYS A 151 -19.89 -5.37 4.20
C LYS A 151 -19.20 -4.58 5.31
N ASP A 152 -19.95 -3.67 5.93
CA ASP A 152 -19.51 -2.95 7.11
C ASP A 152 -19.55 -3.91 8.31
N PRO A 153 -18.45 -4.09 9.07
CA PRO A 153 -18.39 -5.10 10.13
C PRO A 153 -19.35 -4.83 11.30
N ILE A 154 -19.73 -3.56 11.50
CA ILE A 154 -20.52 -3.12 12.66
C ILE A 154 -22.00 -3.09 12.32
N SER A 155 -22.36 -2.46 11.19
CA SER A 155 -23.74 -2.25 10.76
C SER A 155 -24.26 -3.32 9.82
N GLY A 156 -23.38 -4.16 9.26
CA GLY A 156 -23.73 -5.18 8.26
C GLY A 156 -24.17 -4.63 6.91
N LYS A 157 -24.18 -3.30 6.72
CA LYS A 157 -24.57 -2.64 5.47
C LYS A 157 -23.50 -2.86 4.41
N SER A 158 -23.92 -2.94 3.15
CA SER A 158 -22.99 -3.01 2.03
C SER A 158 -22.16 -1.72 1.95
N ARG A 159 -20.83 -1.86 1.89
CA ARG A 159 -19.88 -0.77 1.65
C ARG A 159 -19.80 -0.44 0.16
N CYS A 160 -19.84 -1.47 -0.69
CA CYS A 160 -19.81 -1.37 -2.14
C CYS A 160 -20.42 -2.63 -2.79
N ASN A 161 -20.72 -2.56 -4.10
CA ASN A 161 -21.13 -3.71 -4.88
C ASN A 161 -19.92 -4.57 -5.26
N LEU A 162 -20.08 -5.90 -5.29
CA LEU A 162 -19.05 -6.83 -5.75
C LEU A 162 -18.59 -6.52 -7.19
N VAL A 163 -19.50 -6.08 -8.06
CA VAL A 163 -19.18 -5.69 -9.44
C VAL A 163 -18.24 -4.47 -9.45
N ASP A 164 -18.53 -3.45 -8.64
CA ASP A 164 -17.69 -2.26 -8.55
C ASP A 164 -16.29 -2.62 -8.03
N LEU A 165 -16.23 -3.47 -7.00
CA LEU A 165 -14.96 -3.98 -6.49
C LEU A 165 -14.17 -4.72 -7.58
N MET A 166 -14.81 -5.62 -8.33
CA MET A 166 -14.15 -6.37 -9.41
C MET A 166 -13.66 -5.47 -10.55
N VAL A 167 -14.42 -4.43 -10.91
CA VAL A 167 -14.01 -3.45 -11.93
C VAL A 167 -12.84 -2.61 -11.43
N GLU A 168 -12.80 -2.24 -10.15
CA GLU A 168 -11.64 -1.55 -9.57
C GLU A 168 -10.42 -2.47 -9.50
N ILE A 169 -10.57 -3.75 -9.15
CA ILE A 169 -9.48 -4.73 -9.22
C ILE A 169 -8.98 -4.84 -10.68
N ASP A 170 -9.87 -4.87 -11.68
CA ASP A 170 -9.45 -4.83 -13.08
C ASP A 170 -8.69 -3.57 -13.44
N ARG A 171 -9.18 -2.39 -13.04
CA ARG A 171 -8.50 -1.13 -13.36
C ARG A 171 -7.03 -1.17 -12.90
N ILE A 172 -6.77 -1.70 -11.71
CA ILE A 172 -5.46 -1.63 -11.03
C ILE A 172 -4.52 -2.77 -11.38
N LEU A 173 -5.04 -3.89 -11.88
CA LEU A 173 -4.26 -5.06 -12.25
C LEU A 173 -3.64 -4.89 -13.65
N ARG A 174 -2.35 -5.22 -13.77
CA ARG A 174 -1.62 -5.25 -15.04
C ARG A 174 -2.19 -6.34 -15.95
N PRO A 175 -2.08 -6.19 -17.29
CA PRO A 175 -2.29 -7.32 -18.18
C PRO A 175 -1.48 -8.53 -17.73
N GLU A 176 -2.07 -9.72 -17.84
CA GLU A 176 -1.50 -10.98 -17.35
C GLU A 176 -1.28 -11.04 -15.82
N GLY A 177 -1.65 -10.00 -15.09
CA GLY A 177 -1.68 -10.02 -13.63
C GLY A 177 -2.75 -11.00 -13.13
N THR A 178 -2.52 -11.55 -11.94
CA THR A 178 -3.33 -12.63 -11.37
C THR A 178 -3.95 -12.24 -10.03
N VAL A 179 -5.22 -12.57 -9.87
CA VAL A 179 -5.94 -12.47 -8.60
C VAL A 179 -6.16 -13.86 -8.04
N LEU A 180 -5.79 -14.07 -6.80
CA LEU A 180 -6.11 -15.28 -6.05
C LEU A 180 -7.17 -14.94 -5.01
N VAL A 181 -8.33 -15.59 -5.09
CA VAL A 181 -9.46 -15.38 -4.17
C VAL A 181 -9.69 -16.65 -3.38
N ARG A 182 -9.74 -16.55 -2.05
CA ARG A 182 -10.11 -17.63 -1.15
C ARG A 182 -11.42 -17.28 -0.46
N ASP A 183 -12.45 -18.07 -0.69
CA ASP A 183 -13.78 -17.83 -0.13
C ASP A 183 -14.62 -19.12 -0.10
N SER A 184 -15.83 -19.01 0.44
CA SER A 184 -16.93 -19.97 0.30
C SER A 184 -17.21 -20.30 -1.18
N PRO A 185 -17.70 -21.51 -1.49
CA PRO A 185 -18.08 -21.87 -2.86
C PRO A 185 -19.06 -20.88 -3.51
N GLU A 186 -20.02 -20.37 -2.74
CA GLU A 186 -20.99 -19.39 -3.21
C GLU A 186 -20.36 -18.03 -3.51
N GLY A 187 -19.37 -17.62 -2.71
CA GLY A 187 -18.57 -16.42 -2.96
C GLY A 187 -17.72 -16.55 -4.23
N ILE A 188 -17.07 -17.71 -4.40
CA ILE A 188 -16.25 -18.02 -5.57
C ILE A 188 -17.07 -18.00 -6.87
N ASP A 189 -18.26 -18.62 -6.89
CA ASP A 189 -19.14 -18.63 -8.07
C ASP A 189 -19.53 -17.19 -8.53
N LYS A 190 -19.86 -16.31 -7.58
CA LYS A 190 -20.20 -14.90 -7.88
C LYS A 190 -19.00 -14.16 -8.48
N VAL A 191 -17.82 -14.32 -7.89
CA VAL A 191 -16.58 -13.67 -8.37
C VAL A 191 -16.20 -14.21 -9.75
N GLU A 192 -16.25 -15.54 -9.94
CA GLU A 192 -15.91 -16.17 -11.20
C GLU A 192 -16.82 -15.67 -12.34
N ARG A 193 -18.13 -15.57 -12.09
CA ARG A 193 -19.09 -15.06 -13.08
C ARG A 193 -18.73 -13.66 -13.56
N ILE A 194 -18.34 -12.77 -12.64
CA ILE A 194 -17.92 -11.40 -12.98
C ILE A 194 -16.58 -11.42 -13.70
N ALA A 195 -15.60 -12.19 -13.21
CA ALA A 195 -14.27 -12.32 -13.82
C ALA A 195 -14.37 -12.80 -15.28
N ARG A 196 -15.21 -13.80 -15.56
CA ARG A 196 -15.48 -14.26 -16.94
C ARG A 196 -16.19 -13.20 -17.79
N ALA A 197 -17.09 -12.41 -17.21
CA ALA A 197 -17.79 -11.33 -17.93
C ALA A 197 -16.82 -10.21 -18.37
N ILE A 198 -15.82 -9.88 -17.53
CA ILE A 198 -14.70 -9.00 -17.90
C ILE A 198 -13.57 -9.75 -18.66
N ARG A 199 -13.87 -10.96 -19.16
CA ARG A 199 -13.04 -11.90 -19.93
C ARG A 199 -11.64 -12.15 -19.38
N TRP A 200 -11.55 -12.29 -18.06
CA TRP A 200 -10.41 -12.93 -17.41
C TRP A 200 -10.44 -14.45 -17.61
N LYS A 201 -9.28 -15.08 -17.54
CA LYS A 201 -9.16 -16.55 -17.48
C LYS A 201 -9.28 -16.99 -16.04
N THR A 202 -10.14 -17.96 -15.74
CA THR A 202 -10.38 -18.44 -14.38
C THR A 202 -10.10 -19.93 -14.27
N SER A 203 -9.62 -20.35 -13.11
CA SER A 203 -9.53 -21.76 -12.69
C SER A 203 -9.85 -21.86 -11.20
N ILE A 204 -10.68 -22.82 -10.83
CA ILE A 204 -11.06 -23.09 -9.44
C ILE A 204 -10.30 -24.32 -8.96
N HIS A 205 -9.75 -24.23 -7.75
CA HIS A 205 -8.96 -25.27 -7.10
C HIS A 205 -9.53 -25.56 -5.72
N GLU A 206 -9.32 -26.79 -5.28
CA GLU A 206 -9.63 -27.20 -3.91
C GLU A 206 -8.67 -26.53 -2.91
N LYS A 207 -9.12 -26.43 -1.66
CA LYS A 207 -8.33 -25.92 -0.54
C LYS A 207 -7.11 -26.79 -0.25
N GLU A 208 -6.13 -26.22 0.46
CA GLU A 208 -4.97 -26.98 0.92
C GLU A 208 -5.36 -28.10 1.92
N PRO A 209 -4.72 -29.29 1.84
CA PRO A 209 -4.94 -30.37 2.79
C PRO A 209 -4.65 -29.92 4.23
N GLY A 210 -5.65 -30.04 5.12
CA GLY A 210 -5.53 -29.68 6.54
C GLY A 210 -6.20 -28.36 6.95
N SER A 211 -6.72 -27.58 6.01
CA SER A 211 -7.51 -26.38 6.33
C SER A 211 -8.92 -26.70 6.85
N HIS A 212 -9.36 -26.04 7.92
CA HIS A 212 -10.71 -26.18 8.48
C HIS A 212 -11.72 -25.31 7.70
N GLY A 213 -12.91 -25.86 7.36
CA GLY A 213 -13.98 -25.13 6.63
C GLY A 213 -14.21 -25.60 5.18
N MET A 214 -15.32 -25.17 4.56
CA MET A 214 -15.61 -25.36 3.14
C MET A 214 -15.16 -24.11 2.38
N GLU A 215 -13.90 -24.10 1.92
CA GLU A 215 -13.35 -22.99 1.13
C GLU A 215 -12.87 -23.51 -0.23
N GLN A 216 -12.90 -22.63 -1.23
CA GLN A 216 -12.35 -22.85 -2.56
C GLN A 216 -11.39 -21.73 -2.93
N ILE A 217 -10.46 -22.03 -3.84
CA ILE A 217 -9.47 -21.08 -4.33
C ILE A 217 -9.77 -20.80 -5.80
N LEU A 218 -10.10 -19.55 -6.12
CA LEU A 218 -10.17 -19.06 -7.49
C LEU A 218 -8.85 -18.40 -7.85
N VAL A 219 -8.25 -18.84 -8.95
CA VAL A 219 -7.15 -18.14 -9.62
C VAL A 219 -7.71 -17.52 -10.89
N ALA A 220 -7.65 -16.19 -10.99
CA ALA A 220 -8.19 -15.44 -12.10
C ALA A 220 -7.11 -14.52 -12.70
N THR A 221 -6.77 -14.72 -13.97
CA THR A 221 -5.72 -13.98 -14.67
C THR A 221 -6.33 -13.03 -15.70
N LYS A 222 -5.98 -11.76 -15.61
CA LYS A 222 -6.42 -10.72 -16.55
C LYS A 222 -5.81 -10.94 -17.92
N THR A 223 -6.65 -10.93 -18.95
CA THR A 223 -6.18 -11.10 -20.33
C THR A 223 -5.65 -9.79 -20.91
N PHE A 224 -4.58 -9.86 -21.69
CA PHE A 224 -4.15 -8.73 -22.50
C PHE A 224 -5.05 -8.56 -23.74
N TRP A 225 -5.82 -7.48 -23.76
CA TRP A 225 -6.61 -7.10 -24.92
C TRP A 225 -5.71 -6.56 -26.04
N LYS A 226 -5.62 -7.30 -27.14
CA LYS A 226 -5.24 -6.73 -28.44
C LYS A 226 -6.51 -6.51 -29.24
N LEU A 227 -6.72 -5.30 -29.74
CA LEU A 227 -7.71 -5.09 -30.78
C LEU A 227 -7.32 -5.97 -31.98
N PRO A 228 -8.26 -6.68 -32.61
CA PRO A 228 -7.95 -7.38 -33.85
C PRO A 228 -7.40 -6.35 -34.84
N SER A 229 -6.20 -6.63 -35.37
CA SER A 229 -5.64 -5.86 -36.47
C SER A 229 -6.63 -5.91 -37.62
N SER A 230 -7.09 -4.72 -38.05
CA SER A 230 -7.87 -4.59 -39.27
C SER A 230 -7.02 -5.07 -40.44
N ASN A 231 -7.39 -6.22 -41.00
CA ASN A 231 -6.88 -6.69 -42.30
C ASN A 231 -7.48 -5.87 -43.43
#